data_AF-A0A7X8ZEV3-F1
#
_entry.id   AF-A0A7X8ZEV3-F1
#
_cell.length_a   1.000
_cell.length_b   1.000
_cell.length_c   1.000
_cell.angle_alpha   90.00
_cell.angle_beta   90.00
_cell.angle_gamma   90.00
#
_symmetry.space_group_name_H-M   'P 1'
#
loop_
_entity.id
_entity.type
_entity.pdbx_description
1 polymer ?
#
loop_
_entity_poly.entity_id
_entity_poly.type
_entity_poly.pdbx_seq_one_letter_code
_entity_poly.pdbx_strand_id
1 'polypeptide(L)'
;MIRADLTDIPTYVPGRRIDNATKLSSNEVSFAPLPAAVQAVTEAATTANRYPDMGAVELREALAEHLELDAEQITMGCGSS
;
A
#
# COMPACT_ATOMS: atom_id res chain seq x y z
N MET A 1 16.96 4.88 -27.57
CA MET A 1 17.57 6.03 -26.87
C MET A 1 16.66 6.33 -25.69
N ILE A 2 17.19 6.32 -24.47
CA ILE A 2 16.45 6.69 -23.24
C ILE A 2 16.60 8.20 -23.03
N ARG A 3 15.64 8.87 -22.36
CA ARG A 3 15.76 10.31 -22.08
C ARG A 3 17.02 10.59 -21.25
N ALA A 4 17.78 11.62 -21.61
CA ALA A 4 19.07 11.93 -21.01
C ALA A 4 18.98 12.26 -19.50
N ASP A 5 17.88 12.90 -19.09
CA ASP A 5 17.61 13.34 -17.72
C ASP A 5 17.37 12.17 -16.75
N LEU A 6 17.08 10.97 -17.25
CA LEU A 6 16.95 9.79 -16.39
C LEU A 6 18.28 9.37 -15.74
N THR A 7 19.41 9.85 -16.26
CA THR A 7 20.75 9.65 -15.66
C THR A 7 20.91 10.39 -14.33
N ASP A 8 20.15 11.47 -14.14
CA ASP A 8 20.27 12.34 -12.96
C ASP A 8 19.38 11.89 -11.79
N ILE A 9 18.50 10.92 -12.01
CA ILE A 9 17.62 10.39 -10.96
C ILE A 9 18.42 9.43 -10.08
N PRO A 10 18.55 9.70 -8.77
CA PRO A 10 19.23 8.79 -7.85
C PRO A 10 18.45 7.47 -7.74
N THR A 11 19.16 6.36 -7.86
CA THR A 11 18.55 5.03 -7.69
C THR A 11 18.10 4.82 -6.25
N TYR A 12 16.88 4.35 -6.06
CA TYR A 12 16.39 3.93 -4.75
C TYR A 12 17.22 2.76 -4.19
N VAL A 13 17.68 2.90 -2.95
CA VAL A 13 18.39 1.84 -2.22
C VAL A 13 17.51 1.34 -1.08
N PRO A 14 16.91 0.13 -1.19
CA PRO A 14 16.05 -0.40 -0.15
C PRO A 14 16.82 -0.74 1.14
N GLY A 15 16.11 -0.72 2.27
CA GLY A 15 16.66 -1.10 3.57
C GLY A 15 17.20 -2.54 3.58
N ARG A 16 18.47 -2.71 4.01
CA ARG A 16 19.16 -4.02 4.02
C ARG A 16 18.38 -5.09 4.80
N ARG A 17 18.35 -6.31 4.27
CA ARG A 17 17.82 -7.52 4.93
C ARG A 17 18.97 -8.51 5.16
N ILE A 18 19.07 -9.03 6.37
CA ILE A 18 20.07 -10.02 6.78
C ILE A 18 19.28 -11.10 7.54
N ASP A 19 19.35 -12.36 7.10
CA ASP A 19 18.42 -13.41 7.55
C ASP A 19 18.42 -13.65 9.06
N ASN A 20 19.58 -13.52 9.70
CA ASN A 20 19.75 -13.73 11.15
C ASN A 20 19.80 -12.42 11.96
N ALA A 21 19.36 -11.30 11.38
CA ALA A 21 19.32 -10.01 12.07
C ALA A 21 17.89 -9.54 12.32
N THR A 22 17.68 -8.83 13.43
CA THR A 22 16.43 -8.12 13.69
C THR A 22 16.23 -7.03 12.63
N LYS A 23 15.08 -7.07 11.94
CA LYS A 23 14.73 -6.12 10.87
C LYS A 23 14.33 -4.77 11.47
N LEU A 24 15.19 -3.77 11.34
CA LEU A 24 14.96 -2.37 11.81
C LEU A 24 15.26 -1.33 10.73
N SER A 25 15.31 -1.74 9.45
CA SER A 25 15.81 -0.91 8.33
C SER A 25 14.72 -0.39 7.38
N SER A 26 13.43 -0.60 7.70
CA SER A 26 12.30 -0.26 6.82
C SER A 26 11.08 0.37 7.54
N ASN A 27 11.19 0.76 8.82
CA ASN A 27 10.07 1.29 9.62
C ASN A 27 8.83 0.37 9.67
N GLU A 28 9.02 -0.96 9.53
CA GLU A 28 7.95 -1.95 9.62
C GLU A 28 7.44 -2.07 11.07
N VAL A 29 6.14 -2.32 11.25
CA VAL A 29 5.56 -2.65 12.55
C VAL A 29 5.91 -4.09 12.95
N SER A 30 6.11 -4.35 14.25
CA SER A 30 6.51 -5.67 14.76
C SER A 30 5.35 -6.66 14.96
N PHE A 31 4.11 -6.20 14.86
CA PHE A 31 2.92 -6.99 15.16
C PHE A 31 2.38 -7.68 13.90
N ALA A 32 1.80 -8.86 14.07
CA ALA A 32 1.03 -9.51 13.03
C ALA A 32 -0.25 -8.70 12.69
N PRO A 33 -0.81 -8.84 11.47
CA PRO A 33 -2.08 -8.23 11.13
C PRO A 33 -3.22 -8.74 12.04
N LEU A 34 -4.25 -7.90 12.21
CA LEU A 34 -5.45 -8.28 12.96
C LEU A 34 -6.17 -9.46 12.25
N PRO A 35 -6.82 -10.39 13.00
CA PRO A 35 -7.53 -11.52 12.40
C PRO A 35 -8.57 -11.12 11.34
N ALA A 36 -9.31 -10.01 11.57
CA ALA A 36 -10.29 -9.49 10.62
C ALA A 36 -9.65 -9.05 9.30
N ALA A 37 -8.45 -8.47 9.34
CA ALA A 37 -7.72 -8.07 8.12
C ALA A 37 -7.27 -9.31 7.32
N VAL A 38 -6.79 -10.36 8.01
CA VAL A 38 -6.43 -11.63 7.37
C VAL A 38 -7.64 -12.28 6.71
N GLN A 39 -8.79 -12.27 7.39
CA GLN A 39 -10.05 -12.77 6.84
C GLN A 39 -10.45 -12.01 5.56
N ALA A 40 -10.51 -10.68 5.62
CA ALA A 40 -10.90 -9.85 4.48
C ALA A 40 -9.99 -10.07 3.25
N VAL A 41 -8.67 -10.16 3.45
CA VAL A 41 -7.72 -10.45 2.37
C VAL A 41 -7.96 -11.85 1.78
N THR A 42 -8.22 -12.84 2.63
CA THR A 42 -8.47 -14.22 2.19
C THR A 42 -9.75 -14.33 1.37
N GLU A 43 -10.81 -13.66 1.81
CA GLU A 43 -12.08 -13.60 1.09
C GLU A 43 -11.93 -12.88 -0.26
N ALA A 44 -11.26 -11.73 -0.29
CA ALA A 44 -11.01 -10.99 -1.52
C ALA A 44 -10.23 -11.82 -2.56
N ALA A 45 -9.27 -12.63 -2.13
CA ALA A 45 -8.46 -13.48 -3.00
C ALA A 45 -9.29 -14.50 -3.79
N THR A 46 -10.48 -14.89 -3.31
CA THR A 46 -11.36 -15.84 -4.01
C THR A 46 -11.89 -15.32 -5.35
N THR A 47 -11.82 -14.00 -5.57
CA THR A 47 -12.29 -13.33 -6.80
C THR A 47 -11.17 -12.66 -7.59
N ALA A 48 -9.91 -12.98 -7.31
CA ALA A 48 -8.73 -12.34 -7.89
C ALA A 48 -8.62 -12.45 -9.42
N ASN A 49 -9.46 -13.26 -10.08
CA ASN A 49 -9.59 -13.30 -11.53
C ASN A 49 -10.39 -12.11 -12.11
N ARG A 50 -10.91 -11.24 -11.25
CA ARG A 50 -11.64 -10.02 -11.62
C ARG A 50 -10.81 -8.78 -11.31
N TYR A 51 -11.04 -7.71 -12.08
CA TYR A 51 -10.49 -6.41 -11.74
C TYR A 51 -11.09 -5.90 -10.42
N PRO A 52 -10.32 -5.13 -9.64
CA PRO A 52 -10.85 -4.47 -8.44
C PRO A 52 -11.83 -3.35 -8.83
N ASP A 53 -12.52 -2.80 -7.83
CA ASP A 53 -13.19 -1.52 -8.00
C ASP A 53 -12.17 -0.42 -8.31
N MET A 54 -12.26 0.14 -9.52
CA MET A 54 -11.36 1.20 -9.99
C MET A 54 -11.46 2.49 -9.18
N GLY A 55 -12.60 2.73 -8.54
CA GLY A 55 -12.82 3.92 -7.71
C GLY A 55 -12.47 3.72 -6.24
N ALA A 56 -12.23 2.47 -5.81
CA ALA A 56 -12.10 2.08 -4.41
C ALA A 56 -13.16 2.76 -3.51
N VAL A 57 -14.41 2.74 -3.97
CA VAL A 57 -15.52 3.58 -3.45
C VAL A 57 -15.74 3.31 -1.97
N GLU A 58 -15.88 2.04 -1.59
CA GLU A 58 -16.14 1.64 -0.19
C GLU A 58 -15.01 2.08 0.74
N LEU A 59 -13.74 1.92 0.34
CA LEU A 59 -12.60 2.34 1.14
C LEU A 59 -12.53 3.88 1.26
N ARG A 60 -12.84 4.59 0.17
CA ARG A 60 -12.83 6.06 0.16
C ARG A 60 -13.92 6.63 1.06
N GLU A 61 -15.13 6.06 1.05
CA GLU A 61 -16.23 6.44 1.94
C GLU A 61 -15.89 6.14 3.41
N ALA A 62 -15.34 4.96 3.71
CA ALA A 62 -14.94 4.60 5.07
C ALA A 62 -13.84 5.52 5.62
N LEU A 63 -12.87 5.92 4.78
CA LEU A 63 -11.84 6.89 5.16
C LEU A 63 -12.42 8.29 5.35
N ALA A 64 -13.36 8.72 4.51
CA ALA A 64 -14.05 10.00 4.62
C ALA A 64 -14.79 10.13 5.95
N GLU A 65 -15.55 9.09 6.33
CA GLU A 65 -16.21 9.01 7.64
C GLU A 65 -15.20 9.04 8.79
N HIS A 66 -14.14 8.21 8.72
CA HIS A 66 -13.14 8.13 9.78
C HIS A 66 -12.36 9.43 10.00
N LEU A 67 -12.10 10.19 8.92
CA LEU A 67 -11.32 11.42 8.93
C LEU A 67 -12.19 12.68 9.02
N GLU A 68 -13.52 12.55 9.01
CA GLU A 68 -14.48 13.66 8.99
C GLU A 68 -14.28 14.60 7.79
N LEU A 69 -14.12 14.01 6.59
CA LEU A 69 -13.90 14.72 5.32
C LEU A 69 -14.95 14.34 4.28
N ASP A 70 -15.07 15.13 3.21
CA ASP A 70 -15.82 14.73 2.01
C ASP A 70 -15.01 13.70 1.20
N ALA A 71 -15.69 12.71 0.60
CA ALA A 71 -15.05 11.66 -0.19
C ALA A 71 -14.30 12.21 -1.42
N GLU A 72 -14.70 13.38 -1.93
CA GLU A 72 -14.03 14.13 -2.99
C GLU A 72 -12.65 14.65 -2.58
N GLN A 73 -12.37 14.76 -1.28
CA GLN A 73 -11.07 15.18 -0.74
C GLN A 73 -10.07 14.03 -0.62
N ILE A 74 -10.48 12.80 -0.92
CA ILE A 74 -9.67 11.59 -0.75
C ILE A 74 -9.38 10.97 -2.13
N THR A 75 -8.12 10.62 -2.34
CA THR A 75 -7.68 9.84 -3.50
C THR A 75 -6.93 8.59 -3.06
N MET A 76 -6.97 7.56 -3.89
CA MET A 76 -6.34 6.27 -3.62
C MET A 76 -5.13 6.07 -4.53
N GLY A 77 -4.07 5.51 -3.97
CA GLY A 77 -2.83 5.17 -4.68
C GLY A 77 -2.29 3.80 -4.22
N CYS A 78 -1.42 3.21 -5.04
CA CYS A 78 -0.75 1.95 -4.71
C CYS A 78 0.48 2.22 -3.82
N GLY A 79 0.22 2.62 -2.57
CA GLY A 79 1.24 3.23 -1.71
C GLY A 79 1.40 4.73 -1.98
N SER A 80 2.01 5.45 -1.04
CA SER A 80 2.10 6.92 -1.07
C SER A 80 3.42 7.46 -1.68
N SER A 81 4.23 6.59 -2.28
CA SER A 81 5.59 6.89 -2.79
C SER A 81 5.60 7.72 -4.07
#